data_AF-A0A2S1RCA1-F1
#
_entry.id   AF-A0A2S1RCA1-F1
#
_cell.length_a   1.000
_cell.length_b   1.000
_cell.length_c   1.000
_cell.angle_alpha   90.00
_cell.angle_beta   90.00
_cell.angle_gamma   90.00
#
_symmetry.space_group_name_H-M   'P 1'
#
loop_
_entity.id
_entity.type
_entity.pdbx_description
1 polymer ?
#
loop_
_entity_poly.entity_id
_entity_poly.type
_entity_poly.pdbx_seq_one_letter_code
_entity_poly.pdbx_strand_id
1 'polypeptide(L)'
;MAAGVSGALLANAVPHTVKGMTRQRFPTPFASPPGVGPSPPLHNVAWGVLNLAAGSVLARGRSGSPANRIAAVGGGVAMAFYLAHYFGGLDLNDERAKR
;
A
#
# COMPACT_ATOMS: atom_id res chain seq x y z
N MET A 1 -6.02 -13.84 11.51
CA MET A 1 -4.95 -12.82 11.50
C MET A 1 -4.17 -12.78 10.18
N ALA A 2 -3.40 -13.80 9.79
CA ALA A 2 -2.56 -13.74 8.57
C ALA A 2 -3.33 -13.50 7.25
N ALA A 3 -4.58 -13.98 7.12
CA ALA A 3 -5.41 -13.68 5.96
C ALA A 3 -5.81 -12.19 5.86
N GLY A 4 -6.09 -11.54 7.01
CA GLY A 4 -6.35 -10.10 7.04
C GLY A 4 -5.11 -9.27 6.70
N VAL A 5 -3.93 -9.69 7.18
CA VAL A 5 -2.65 -9.07 6.80
C VAL A 5 -2.40 -9.21 5.29
N SER A 6 -2.70 -10.37 4.69
CA SER A 6 -2.64 -10.54 3.24
C SER A 6 -3.48 -9.50 2.50
N GLY A 7 -4.77 -9.37 2.87
CA GLY A 7 -5.66 -8.37 2.27
C GLY A 7 -5.17 -6.93 2.44
N ALA A 8 -4.65 -6.59 3.62
CA ALA A 8 -4.09 -5.28 3.90
C ALA A 8 -2.86 -4.97 3.02
N LEU A 9 -1.92 -5.92 2.88
CA LEU A 9 -0.76 -5.75 2.01
C LEU A 9 -1.17 -5.61 0.54
N LEU A 10 -2.13 -6.41 0.08
CA LEU A 10 -2.65 -6.32 -1.29
C LEU A 10 -3.32 -4.95 -1.55
N ALA A 11 -4.10 -4.44 -0.60
CA ALA A 11 -4.69 -3.10 -0.69
C ALA A 11 -3.61 -2.00 -0.69
N ASN A 12 -2.58 -2.13 0.16
CA ASN A 12 -1.46 -1.20 0.21
C ASN A 12 -0.64 -1.19 -1.08
N ALA A 13 -0.54 -2.31 -1.79
CA ALA A 13 0.15 -2.36 -3.08
C ALA A 13 -0.48 -1.44 -4.14
N VAL A 14 -1.80 -1.20 -4.10
CA VAL A 14 -2.54 -0.47 -5.14
C VAL A 14 -2.04 0.96 -5.34
N PRO A 15 -2.08 1.87 -4.33
CA PRO A 15 -1.66 3.25 -4.55
C PRO A 15 -0.17 3.33 -4.94
N HIS A 16 0.70 2.52 -4.33
CA HIS A 16 2.14 2.57 -4.61
C HIS A 16 2.49 2.07 -6.02
N THR A 17 1.88 0.96 -6.47
CA THR A 17 2.08 0.48 -7.85
C THR A 17 1.54 1.47 -8.88
N VAL A 18 0.30 1.96 -8.70
CA VAL A 18 -0.34 2.89 -9.64
C VAL A 18 0.42 4.22 -9.70
N LYS A 19 0.77 4.83 -8.56
CA LYS A 19 1.53 6.09 -8.53
C LYS A 19 2.91 5.91 -9.14
N GLY A 20 3.61 4.83 -8.81
CA GLY A 20 4.92 4.51 -9.37
C GLY A 20 4.89 4.35 -10.89
N MET A 21 3.96 3.55 -11.42
CA MET A 21 3.83 3.29 -12.87
C MET A 21 3.37 4.52 -13.65
N THR A 22 2.58 5.41 -13.04
CA THR A 22 2.12 6.67 -13.64
C THR A 22 3.10 7.83 -13.44
N ARG A 23 4.33 7.55 -13.00
CA ARG A 23 5.41 8.53 -12.74
C ARG A 23 5.05 9.61 -11.72
N GLN A 24 4.15 9.31 -10.78
CA GLN A 24 3.80 10.22 -9.69
C GLN A 24 4.67 9.94 -8.48
N ARG A 25 5.12 11.01 -7.82
CA ARG A 25 5.72 10.91 -6.48
C ARG A 25 4.62 10.65 -5.46
N PHE A 26 4.92 9.84 -4.47
CA PHE A 26 4.00 9.46 -3.41
C PHE A 26 4.79 9.00 -2.18
N PRO A 27 4.27 9.14 -0.95
CA PRO A 27 5.04 8.77 0.23
C PRO A 27 5.35 7.29 0.29
N THR A 28 6.53 6.95 0.80
CA THR A 28 6.92 5.57 1.12
C THR A 28 7.70 5.55 2.43
N PRO A 29 7.93 4.39 3.05
CA PRO A 29 8.82 4.28 4.21
C PRO A 29 10.25 4.79 3.97
N PHE A 30 10.66 4.94 2.71
CA PHE A 30 11.98 5.42 2.30
C PHE A 30 12.03 6.94 2.08
N ALA A 31 10.90 7.63 2.25
CA ALA A 31 10.83 9.09 2.14
C ALA A 31 11.60 9.81 3.25
N SER A 32 11.78 11.12 3.07
CA SER A 32 12.20 12.03 4.14
C SER A 32 11.18 13.17 4.26
N PRO A 33 10.41 13.27 5.36
CA PRO A 33 10.33 12.31 6.47
C PRO A 33 9.70 10.96 6.05
N PRO A 34 10.08 9.82 6.68
CA PRO A 34 9.55 8.49 6.33
C PRO A 34 8.03 8.42 6.40
N GLY A 35 7.41 7.81 5.37
CA GLY A 35 5.95 7.66 5.28
C GLY A 35 5.17 8.96 5.04
N VAL A 36 5.85 10.12 5.04
CA VAL A 36 5.24 11.45 4.94
C VAL A 36 5.68 12.18 3.68
N GLY A 37 7.00 12.33 3.50
CA GLY A 37 7.56 13.04 2.36
C GLY A 37 7.34 12.28 1.05
N PRO A 38 7.42 12.95 -0.11
CA PRO A 38 7.32 12.27 -1.39
C PRO A 38 8.56 11.41 -1.66
N SER A 39 8.34 10.22 -2.22
CA SER A 39 9.42 9.38 -2.76
C SER A 39 9.37 9.32 -4.28
N PRO A 40 10.51 9.06 -4.95
CA PRO A 40 10.56 8.88 -6.40
C PRO A 40 9.63 7.76 -6.89
N PRO A 41 9.15 7.81 -8.14
CA PRO A 41 8.25 6.78 -8.68
C PRO A 41 8.80 5.35 -8.58
N LEU A 42 10.10 5.15 -8.78
CA LEU A 42 10.73 3.82 -8.66
C LEU A 42 10.65 3.24 -7.23
N HIS A 43 10.74 4.09 -6.21
CA HIS A 43 10.59 3.64 -4.81
C HIS A 43 9.15 3.17 -4.55
N ASN A 44 8.18 3.85 -5.16
CA ASN A 44 6.78 3.45 -5.10
C ASN A 44 6.51 2.14 -5.84
N VAL A 45 7.10 1.93 -7.02
CA VAL A 45 7.03 0.63 -7.71
C VAL A 45 7.64 -0.48 -6.84
N ALA A 46 8.84 -0.28 -6.30
CA ALA A 46 9.51 -1.28 -5.47
C ALA A 46 8.69 -1.63 -4.22
N TRP A 47 8.17 -0.61 -3.52
CA TRP A 47 7.34 -0.80 -2.34
C TRP A 47 6.00 -1.48 -2.66
N GLY A 48 5.36 -1.10 -3.77
CA GLY A 48 4.15 -1.73 -4.27
C GLY A 48 4.35 -3.21 -4.61
N VAL A 49 5.45 -3.54 -5.31
CA VAL A 49 5.81 -4.93 -5.64
C VAL A 49 6.07 -5.76 -4.39
N LEU A 50 6.77 -5.21 -3.39
CA LEU A 50 7.02 -5.91 -2.13
C LEU A 50 5.71 -6.25 -1.41
N ASN A 51 4.78 -5.30 -1.33
CA ASN A 51 3.46 -5.51 -0.74
C ASN A 51 2.64 -6.54 -1.53
N LEU A 52 2.65 -6.46 -2.86
CA LEU A 52 1.96 -7.40 -3.73
C LEU A 52 2.50 -8.82 -3.56
N ALA A 53 3.82 -8.99 -3.54
CA ALA A 53 4.48 -10.28 -3.37
C ALA A 53 4.18 -10.86 -1.98
N ALA A 54 4.39 -10.09 -0.91
CA ALA A 54 4.12 -10.54 0.46
C ALA A 54 2.64 -10.88 0.68
N GLY A 55 1.73 -10.02 0.22
CA GLY A 55 0.28 -10.25 0.28
C GLY A 55 -0.13 -11.51 -0.47
N SER A 56 0.42 -11.74 -1.67
CA SER A 56 0.15 -12.93 -2.48
C SER A 56 0.70 -14.22 -1.84
N VAL A 57 1.91 -14.19 -1.28
CA VAL A 57 2.49 -15.33 -0.56
C VAL A 57 1.62 -15.71 0.63
N LEU A 58 1.16 -14.73 1.41
CA LEU A 58 0.27 -14.98 2.55
C LEU A 58 -1.12 -15.49 2.13
N ALA A 59 -1.60 -15.13 0.94
CA ALA A 59 -2.87 -15.62 0.40
C ALA A 59 -2.82 -17.10 -0.02
N ARG A 60 -1.71 -17.53 -0.63
CA ARG A 60 -1.55 -18.88 -1.23
C ARG A 60 -1.84 -20.04 -0.26
N GLY A 61 -1.53 -19.88 1.03
CA GLY A 61 -1.76 -20.93 2.03
C GLY A 61 -3.14 -20.89 2.71
N ARG A 62 -4.04 -19.96 2.35
CA ARG A 62 -5.17 -19.59 3.23
C ARG A 62 -6.51 -19.35 2.54
N SER A 63 -6.60 -19.39 1.22
CA SER A 63 -7.81 -19.04 0.44
C SER A 63 -8.97 -20.08 0.51
N GLY A 64 -8.75 -21.23 1.14
CA GLY A 64 -9.71 -22.35 1.17
C GLY A 64 -10.92 -22.18 2.09
N SER A 65 -10.83 -21.40 3.17
CA SER A 65 -11.92 -21.24 4.16
C SER A 65 -12.69 -19.93 3.98
N PRO A 66 -14.03 -19.92 4.08
CA PRO A 66 -14.83 -18.69 4.08
C PRO A 66 -14.38 -17.67 5.13
N ALA A 67 -14.01 -18.12 6.33
CA ALA A 67 -13.53 -17.25 7.40
C ALA A 67 -12.23 -16.52 7.01
N ASN A 68 -11.31 -17.21 6.31
CA ASN A 68 -10.08 -16.57 5.82
C ASN A 68 -10.38 -15.56 4.70
N ARG A 69 -11.35 -15.83 3.82
CA ARG A 69 -11.76 -14.88 2.77
C ARG A 69 -12.37 -13.62 3.38
N ILE A 70 -13.29 -13.77 4.35
CA ILE A 70 -13.87 -12.65 5.09
C ILE A 70 -12.77 -11.86 5.80
N ALA A 71 -11.84 -12.53 6.46
CA ALA A 71 -10.71 -11.86 7.11
C ALA A 71 -9.84 -11.08 6.12
N ALA A 72 -9.54 -11.65 4.94
CA ALA A 72 -8.76 -10.97 3.90
C ALA A 72 -9.49 -9.74 3.34
N VAL A 73 -10.78 -9.87 3.02
CA VAL A 73 -11.60 -8.74 2.57
C VAL A 73 -11.64 -7.65 3.65
N GLY A 74 -11.91 -8.03 4.90
CA GLY A 74 -11.94 -7.08 6.02
C GLY A 74 -10.61 -6.34 6.21
N GLY A 75 -9.48 -7.05 6.13
CA GLY A 75 -8.16 -6.43 6.21
C GLY A 75 -7.86 -5.47 5.05
N GLY A 76 -8.25 -5.84 3.83
CA GLY A 76 -8.12 -4.98 2.65
C GLY A 76 -8.98 -3.72 2.74
N VAL A 77 -10.24 -3.86 3.17
CA VAL A 77 -11.15 -2.72 3.40
C VAL A 77 -10.60 -1.79 4.47
N ALA A 78 -10.19 -2.33 5.63
CA ALA A 78 -9.63 -1.53 6.71
C ALA A 78 -8.37 -0.76 6.25
N MET A 79 -7.47 -1.40 5.51
CA MET A 79 -6.29 -0.75 4.96
C MET A 79 -6.66 0.33 3.94
N ALA A 80 -7.63 0.09 3.05
CA ALA A 80 -8.05 1.10 2.07
C ALA A 80 -8.55 2.38 2.75
N PHE A 81 -9.41 2.27 3.77
CA PHE A 81 -9.86 3.42 4.56
C PHE A 81 -8.72 4.09 5.33
N TYR A 82 -7.82 3.31 5.90
CA TYR A 82 -6.63 3.85 6.58
C TYR A 82 -5.77 4.68 5.63
N LEU A 83 -5.46 4.17 4.43
CA LEU A 83 -4.64 4.88 3.45
C LEU A 83 -5.34 6.16 2.97
N ALA A 84 -6.65 6.10 2.71
CA ALA A 84 -7.43 7.26 2.33
C ALA A 84 -7.41 8.35 3.42
N HIS A 85 -7.58 7.97 4.69
CA HIS A 85 -7.53 8.89 5.82
C HIS A 85 -6.12 9.46 6.03
N TYR A 86 -5.11 8.59 6.11
CA TYR A 86 -3.74 8.96 6.42
C TYR A 86 -3.15 9.88 5.34
N PHE A 87 -3.18 9.45 4.08
CA PHE A 87 -2.63 10.23 2.98
C PHE A 87 -3.49 11.46 2.62
N GLY A 88 -4.79 11.43 2.92
CA GLY A 88 -5.66 12.60 2.79
C GLY A 88 -5.30 13.74 3.77
N GLY A 89 -4.65 13.40 4.90
CA GLY A 89 -4.15 14.38 5.85
C GLY A 89 -2.76 14.94 5.53
N LEU A 90 -2.09 14.44 4.49
CA LEU A 90 -0.75 14.92 4.09
C LEU A 90 -0.84 15.96 2.98
N ASP A 91 0.03 16.96 3.03
CA ASP A 91 0.19 17.90 1.92
C ASP A 91 1.06 17.28 0.81
N LEU A 92 0.43 16.44 -0.02
CA LEU A 92 1.08 15.80 -1.17
C LEU A 92 1.24 16.72 -2.39
N ASN A 93 0.70 17.94 -2.31
CA ASN A 93 0.68 18.89 -3.41
C ASN A 93 1.81 19.92 -3.35
N ASP A 94 2.63 19.91 -2.30
CA ASP A 94 3.79 20.80 -2.21
C ASP A 94 4.76 20.56 -3.39
N GLU A 95 4.75 21.53 -4.32
CA GLU A 95 5.60 21.56 -5.52
C GLU A 95 7.10 21.59 -5.18
N ARG A 96 7.48 22.01 -3.97
CA ARG A 96 8.88 21.96 -3.50
C ARG A 96 9.36 20.54 -3.31
N ALA A 97 8.46 19.63 -2.93
CA ALA A 97 8.74 18.24 -2.65
C ALA A 97 8.70 17.37 -3.94
N LYS A 98 8.24 17.94 -5.06
CA LYS A 98 8.20 17.30 -6.39
C LYS A 98 9.49 17.48 -7.22
N ARG A 99 10.35 18.42 -6.84
CA ARG A 99 11.70 18.61 -7.40
C ARG A 99 12.65 17.51 -6.93
#